data_AF-A0A8T5TY03-F1
#
_entry.id   AF-A0A8T5TY03-F1
#
_cell.length_a   1.000
_cell.length_b   1.000
_cell.length_c   1.000
_cell.angle_alpha   90.00
_cell.angle_beta   90.00
_cell.angle_gamma   90.00
#
_symmetry.space_group_name_H-M   'P 1'
#
loop_
_entity.id
_entity.type
_entity.pdbx_description
1 polymer ?
#
loop_
_entity_poly.entity_id
_entity_poly.type
_entity_poly.pdbx_seq_one_letter_code
_entity_poly.pdbx_strand_id
1 'polypeptide(L)' 'MCLAIPGKIVKMEGNTALVDFDGIQQEVIIALVLNPEVGKYVIVHAGYA' A
#
# COMPACT_ATOMS: atom_id res chain seq x y z
N MET A 1 -10.82 16.03 -1.64
CA MET A 1 -9.75 16.17 -0.63
C MET A 1 -9.69 14.87 0.14
N CYS A 2 -8.76 13.98 -0.18
CA CYS A 2 -8.65 12.68 0.48
C CYS A 2 -7.51 12.73 1.50
N LEU A 3 -7.77 12.29 2.74
CA LEU A 3 -6.73 12.04 3.73
C LEU A 3 -5.96 10.78 3.34
N ALA A 4 -4.63 10.83 3.46
CA ALA A 4 -3.82 9.65 3.23
C ALA A 4 -3.97 8.68 4.42
N ILE A 5 -4.08 7.38 4.13
CA ILE A 5 -4.38 6.35 5.14
C ILE A 5 -3.19 5.38 5.21
N PRO A 6 -2.67 5.05 6.41
CA PRO A 6 -1.67 4.00 6.56
C PRO A 6 -2.30 2.62 6.34
N GLY A 7 -1.63 1.77 5.58
CA GLY A 7 -2.03 0.38 5.38
C GLY A 7 -0.82 -0.55 5.38
N LYS A 8 -1.02 -1.83 5.72
CA LYS A 8 0.04 -2.83 5.81
C LYS A 8 0.14 -3.62 4.52
N ILE A 9 1.34 -3.74 3.95
CA ILE A 9 1.58 -4.60 2.79
C ILE A 9 1.42 -6.06 3.21
N VAL A 10 0.47 -6.77 2.61
CA VAL A 10 0.24 -8.20 2.89
C VAL A 10 0.71 -9.10 1.75
N LYS A 11 0.81 -8.57 0.52
CA LYS A 11 1.33 -9.27 -0.66
C LYS A 11 1.92 -8.25 -1.65
N MET A 12 2.91 -8.66 -2.44
CA MET A 12 3.52 -7.82 -3.48
C MET A 12 3.64 -8.59 -4.79
N GLU A 13 3.34 -7.91 -5.90
CA GLU A 13 3.46 -8.41 -7.26
C GLU A 13 4.02 -7.28 -8.15
N GLY A 14 5.34 -7.30 -8.36
CA GLY A 14 6.04 -6.27 -9.13
C GLY A 14 5.87 -4.88 -8.52
N ASN A 15 5.23 -3.98 -9.26
CA ASN A 15 5.02 -2.58 -8.86
C ASN A 15 3.69 -2.36 -8.13
N THR A 16 2.99 -3.43 -7.79
CA THR A 16 1.69 -3.42 -7.15
C THR A 16 1.73 -4.25 -5.88
N ALA A 17 1.00 -3.82 -4.86
CA ALA A 17 0.88 -4.53 -3.60
C ALA A 17 -0.59 -4.64 -3.17
N LEU A 18 -0.93 -5.76 -2.52
CA LEU A 18 -2.15 -5.85 -1.76
C LEU A 18 -1.88 -5.26 -0.37
N VAL A 19 -2.61 -4.21 -0.03
CA VAL A 19 -2.46 -3.45 1.21
C VAL A 19 -3.72 -3.61 2.06
N ASP A 20 -3.54 -3.96 3.32
CA ASP A 20 -4.59 -4.11 4.32
C ASP A 20 -4.76 -2.82 5.13
N PHE A 21 -5.96 -2.27 5.09
CA PHE A 21 -6.40 -1.11 5.86
C PHE A 21 -7.37 -1.57 6.94
N ASP A 22 -6.84 -2.21 7.99
CA ASP A 22 -7.61 -2.70 9.13
C ASP A 22 -8.72 -3.69 8.73
N GLY A 23 -8.37 -4.67 7.88
CA GLY A 23 -9.25 -5.73 7.39
C GLY A 23 -9.84 -5.50 6.00
N ILE A 24 -9.69 -4.30 5.43
CA ILE A 24 -10.05 -4.03 4.02
C ILE A 24 -8.78 -4.14 3.18
N GLN A 25 -8.76 -5.09 2.25
CA GLN A 25 -7.63 -5.29 1.34
C GLN A 25 -7.87 -4.60 0.00
N GLN A 26 -6.92 -3.79 -0.42
CA GLN A 26 -6.98 -3.09 -1.69
C GLN A 26 -5.65 -3.17 -2.43
N GLU A 27 -5.72 -3.23 -3.75
CA GLU A 27 -4.57 -3.19 -4.62
C GLU A 27 -4.06 -1.75 -4.74
N VAL A 28 -2.76 -1.55 -4.49
CA VAL A 28 -2.10 -0.24 -4.42
C VAL A 28 -0.82 -0.28 -5.24
N ILE A 29 -0.56 0.79 -5.99
CA ILE A 29 0.69 0.95 -6.74
C ILE A 29 1.79 1.42 -5.79
N ILE A 30 2.85 0.63 -5.67
CA ILE A 30 4.01 0.87 -4.79
C ILE A 30 5.26 1.29 -5.56
N ALA A 31 5.12 1.66 -6.84
CA ALA A 31 6.23 2.01 -7.72
C ALA A 31 7.08 3.21 -7.24
N LEU A 32 6.53 4.05 -6.35
CA LEU A 32 7.19 5.24 -5.80
C LEU A 32 7.79 4.99 -4.41
N VAL A 33 7.54 3.82 -3.81
CA VAL A 33 8.06 3.44 -2.50
C VAL A 33 9.47 2.88 -2.66
N LEU A 34 10.42 3.37 -1.86
CA LEU A 34 11.77 2.81 -1.82
C LEU A 34 11.79 1.57 -0.92
N ASN A 35 12.27 0.44 -1.45
CA ASN A 35 12.38 -0.85 -0.73
C ASN A 35 11.06 -1.27 -0.03
N PRO A 36 9.93 -1.37 -0.76
CA PRO A 36 8.68 -1.89 -0.19
C PRO A 36 8.87 -3.36 0.18
N GLU A 37 8.30 -3.75 1.32
CA GLU A 37 8.42 -5.12 1.84
C GLU A 37 7.09 -5.55 2.48
N VAL A 38 6.76 -6.83 2.33
CA VAL A 38 5.60 -7.43 3.00
C VAL A 38 5.78 -7.31 4.52
N GLY A 39 4.73 -6.86 5.20
CA GLY A 39 4.71 -6.62 6.64
C GLY A 39 4.98 -5.17 7.04
N LYS A 40 5.52 -4.32 6.14
CA LYS A 40 5.68 -2.88 6.38
C LYS A 40 4.40 -2.12 6.11
N TYR A 41 4.32 -0.93 6.70
CA TYR A 41 3.23 0.01 6.47
C TYR A 41 3.62 1.04 5.41
N VAL A 42 2.65 1.42 4.59
CA VAL A 42 2.75 2.48 3.58
C VAL A 42 1.61 3.47 3.75
N ILE A 43 1.84 4.73 3.38
CA ILE A 43 0.82 5.76 3.37
C ILE A 43 0.24 5.83 1.97
N VAL A 44 -1.06 5.63 1.82
CA VAL A 44 -1.71 5.57 0.52
C VAL A 44 -2.52 6.83 0.26
N HIS A 45 -2.30 7.46 -0.89
CA HIS A 45 -3.06 8.60 -1.38
C HIS A 45 -3.49 8.35 -2.83
N ALA A 46 -4.80 8.44 -3.09
CA ALA A 46 -5.38 8.25 -4.43
C ALA A 46 -4.97 6.94 -5.14
N GLY A 47 -4.72 5.86 -4.38
CA GLY A 47 -4.33 4.55 -4.92
C GLY A 47 -2.84 4.36 -5.15
N TYR A 48 -2.01 5.35 -4.79
CA TYR A 48 -0.55 5.25 -4.81
C TYR A 48 0.00 5.28 -3.38
N ALA A 49 1.00 4.45 -3.14
CA ALA A 49 1.84 4.44 -1.95
C ALA A 49 3.17 5.13 -2.22
#